data_AF-A0A839NG20-F1
#
_entry.id   AF-A0A839NG20-F1
#
_cell.length_a   1.000
_cell.length_b   1.000
_cell.length_c   1.000
_cell.angle_alpha   90.00
_cell.angle_beta   90.00
_cell.angle_gamma   90.00
#
_symmetry.space_group_name_H-M   'P 1'
#
loop_
_entity.id
_entity.type
_entity.pdbx_description
1 polymer ?
#
loop_
_entity_poly.entity_id
_entity_poly.type
_entity_poly.pdbx_seq_one_letter_code
_entity_poly.pdbx_strand_id
1 'polypeptide(L)'
;MKTNTQEKFEKLIKEGFHDTLKGLGFKKKANNFYLPLEKIGHIINIQKSYYSTKDDINFTINIGIFSPEYWLACFNFLNKEIPTFPTEPECLIRKRIGEIKDLPDVWYNINGLTDVDELIVEMKYNISDFILPFFEKLNTVENLINELEISEESLLHTVAKMKFFAELKIVDKAKGE
;
A
#
# COMPACT_ATOMS: atom_id res chain seq x y z
N MET A 1 -11.65 -25.65 -12.97
CA MET A 1 -12.27 -25.63 -11.62
C MET A 1 -11.33 -24.89 -10.69
N LYS A 2 -11.84 -24.11 -9.72
CA LYS A 2 -11.00 -23.52 -8.68
C LYS A 2 -10.57 -24.62 -7.71
N THR A 3 -9.37 -24.50 -7.16
CA THR A 3 -8.90 -25.39 -6.09
C THR A 3 -9.42 -24.89 -4.74
N ASN A 4 -9.44 -25.77 -3.74
CA ASN A 4 -9.76 -25.40 -2.36
C ASN A 4 -8.88 -24.23 -1.87
N THR A 5 -7.59 -24.24 -2.20
CA THR A 5 -6.65 -23.15 -1.85
C THR A 5 -7.05 -21.82 -2.50
N GLN A 6 -7.51 -21.82 -3.76
CA GLN A 6 -7.99 -20.60 -4.42
C GLN A 6 -9.28 -20.08 -3.78
N GLU A 7 -10.20 -20.96 -3.39
CA GLU A 7 -11.44 -20.60 -2.69
C GLU A 7 -11.14 -19.99 -1.32
N LYS A 8 -10.20 -20.58 -0.55
CA LYS A 8 -9.70 -20.01 0.70
C LYS A 8 -9.10 -18.62 0.50
N PHE A 9 -8.26 -18.42 -0.52
CA PHE A 9 -7.68 -17.10 -0.78
C PHE A 9 -8.76 -16.06 -1.15
N GLU A 10 -9.76 -16.44 -1.93
CA GLU A 10 -10.88 -15.54 -2.24
C GLU A 10 -11.72 -15.19 -1.02
N LYS A 11 -11.96 -16.17 -0.13
CA LYS A 11 -12.59 -15.96 1.17
C LYS A 11 -11.78 -14.96 2.01
N LEU A 12 -10.46 -15.14 2.11
CA LEU A 12 -9.56 -14.22 2.82
C LEU A 12 -9.64 -12.80 2.27
N ILE A 13 -9.57 -12.61 0.95
CA ILE A 13 -9.67 -11.28 0.33
C ILE A 13 -11.03 -10.62 0.60
N LYS A 14 -12.10 -11.41 0.63
CA LYS A 14 -13.44 -10.89 0.91
C LYS A 14 -13.59 -10.52 2.39
N GLU A 15 -13.42 -11.49 3.28
CA GLU A 15 -13.77 -11.36 4.70
C GLU A 15 -12.67 -10.71 5.53
N GLY A 16 -11.41 -10.93 5.17
CA GLY A 16 -10.25 -10.31 5.83
C GLY A 16 -10.06 -8.85 5.42
N PHE A 17 -10.25 -8.53 4.13
CA PHE A 17 -9.95 -7.20 3.59
C PHE A 17 -11.19 -6.44 3.12
N HIS A 18 -11.96 -6.96 2.15
CA HIS A 18 -13.02 -6.18 1.52
C HIS A 18 -14.12 -5.74 2.48
N ASP A 19 -14.64 -6.67 3.27
CA ASP A 19 -15.74 -6.40 4.19
C ASP A 19 -15.30 -5.42 5.30
N THR A 20 -14.02 -5.47 5.71
CA THR A 20 -13.42 -4.55 6.68
C THR A 20 -13.19 -3.15 6.09
N LEU A 21 -12.66 -3.06 4.86
CA LEU A 21 -12.22 -1.80 4.26
C LEU A 21 -13.33 -1.03 3.54
N LYS A 22 -14.37 -1.72 3.06
CA LYS A 22 -15.46 -1.10 2.28
C LYS A 22 -16.19 -0.01 3.06
N GLY A 23 -16.46 -0.24 4.35
CA GLY A 23 -17.12 0.73 5.22
C GLY A 23 -16.30 2.00 5.47
N LEU A 24 -14.99 1.93 5.23
CA LEU A 24 -14.04 3.03 5.39
C LEU A 24 -13.82 3.82 4.09
N GLY A 25 -14.55 3.49 3.02
CA GLY A 25 -14.47 4.20 1.74
C GLY A 25 -13.46 3.64 0.73
N PHE A 26 -12.75 2.55 1.06
CA PHE A 26 -11.84 1.91 0.12
C PHE A 26 -12.58 1.31 -1.08
N LYS A 27 -12.12 1.65 -2.28
CA LYS A 27 -12.52 1.05 -3.55
C LYS A 27 -11.66 -0.18 -3.82
N LYS A 28 -12.25 -1.25 -4.36
CA LYS A 28 -11.55 -2.51 -4.66
C LYS A 28 -11.40 -2.75 -6.16
N LYS A 29 -10.21 -3.18 -6.60
CA LYS A 29 -9.95 -3.72 -7.94
C LYS A 29 -9.00 -4.91 -7.86
N ALA A 30 -9.52 -6.12 -8.09
CA ALA A 30 -8.81 -7.38 -7.84
C ALA A 30 -8.24 -7.42 -6.40
N ASN A 31 -6.92 -7.52 -6.24
CA ASN A 31 -6.23 -7.54 -4.95
C ASN A 31 -5.75 -6.15 -4.49
N ASN A 32 -6.22 -5.09 -5.13
CA ASN A 32 -5.89 -3.72 -4.77
C ASN A 32 -7.09 -3.05 -4.09
N PHE A 33 -6.80 -2.29 -3.04
CA PHE A 33 -7.73 -1.46 -2.32
C PHE A 33 -7.18 -0.03 -2.32
N TYR A 34 -8.01 0.93 -2.69
CA TYR A 34 -7.62 2.33 -2.80
C TYR A 34 -8.62 3.22 -2.07
N LEU A 35 -8.14 4.02 -1.13
CA LEU A 35 -8.89 5.08 -0.49
C LEU A 35 -8.46 6.42 -1.10
N PRO A 36 -9.29 7.04 -1.95
CA PRO A 36 -9.02 8.39 -2.43
C PRO A 36 -9.29 9.40 -1.31
N LEU A 37 -8.31 10.27 -1.04
CA LEU A 37 -8.48 11.48 -0.24
C LEU A 37 -8.38 12.70 -1.17
N GLU A 38 -8.56 13.90 -0.63
CA GLU A 38 -8.62 15.12 -1.44
C GLU A 38 -7.33 15.36 -2.24
N LYS A 39 -6.16 15.21 -1.60
CA LYS A 39 -4.85 15.54 -2.17
C LYS A 39 -3.84 14.39 -2.16
N ILE A 40 -4.17 13.29 -1.50
CA ILE A 40 -3.36 12.08 -1.45
C ILE A 40 -4.28 10.87 -1.57
N GLY A 41 -3.72 9.67 -1.52
CA GLY A 41 -4.55 8.48 -1.33
C GLY A 41 -3.79 7.33 -0.71
N HIS A 42 -4.53 6.38 -0.15
CA HIS A 42 -3.95 5.22 0.53
C HIS A 42 -4.23 3.95 -0.24
N ILE A 43 -3.20 3.12 -0.39
CA ILE A 43 -3.28 1.88 -1.16
C ILE A 43 -2.92 0.70 -0.26
N ILE A 44 -3.70 -0.38 -0.36
CA ILE A 44 -3.33 -1.70 0.13
C ILE A 44 -3.34 -2.66 -1.06
N ASN A 45 -2.24 -3.37 -1.28
CA ASN A 45 -2.10 -4.39 -2.31
C ASN A 45 -1.75 -5.75 -1.68
N ILE A 46 -2.54 -6.77 -2.00
CA ILE A 46 -2.24 -8.15 -1.61
C ILE A 46 -1.47 -8.80 -2.77
N GLN A 47 -0.15 -8.75 -2.67
CA GLN A 47 0.76 -9.27 -3.68
C GLN A 47 0.96 -10.76 -3.49
N LYS A 48 0.65 -11.55 -4.53
CA LYS A 48 1.05 -12.96 -4.58
C LYS A 48 2.53 -13.08 -4.95
N SER A 49 3.21 -14.05 -4.36
CA SER A 49 4.55 -14.47 -4.77
C SER A 49 4.51 -15.02 -6.19
N TYR A 50 5.58 -14.78 -6.95
CA TYR A 50 5.80 -15.39 -8.26
C TYR A 50 5.78 -16.93 -8.20
N TYR A 51 6.19 -17.49 -7.06
CA TYR A 51 6.25 -18.94 -6.84
C TYR A 51 4.92 -19.57 -6.37
N SER A 52 3.84 -18.78 -6.28
CA SER A 52 2.52 -19.31 -5.92
C SER A 52 2.00 -20.26 -7.00
N THR A 53 1.41 -21.36 -6.57
CA THR A 53 0.68 -22.30 -7.42
C THR A 53 -0.82 -22.19 -7.16
N LYS A 54 -1.62 -23.05 -7.80
CA LYS A 54 -3.05 -23.13 -7.52
C LYS A 54 -3.32 -23.78 -6.16
N ASP A 55 -2.44 -24.63 -5.67
CA ASP A 55 -2.64 -25.40 -4.43
C ASP A 55 -1.83 -24.85 -3.24
N ASP A 56 -0.90 -23.93 -3.52
CA ASP A 56 -0.08 -23.24 -2.53
C ASP A 56 0.08 -21.75 -2.90
N ILE A 57 -0.60 -20.85 -2.18
CA ILE A 57 -0.58 -19.41 -2.44
C ILE A 57 0.23 -18.72 -1.35
N ASN A 58 1.36 -18.13 -1.74
CA ASN A 58 2.16 -17.28 -0.88
C ASN A 58 1.86 -15.83 -1.20
N PHE A 59 1.64 -14.99 -0.19
CA PHE A 59 1.34 -13.58 -0.41
C PHE A 59 1.91 -12.69 0.70
N THR A 60 2.01 -11.41 0.40
CA THR A 60 2.33 -10.35 1.35
C THR A 60 1.40 -9.15 1.14
N ILE A 61 1.47 -8.18 2.05
CA ILE A 61 0.68 -6.96 1.98
C ILE A 61 1.65 -5.80 1.77
N ASN A 62 1.52 -5.12 0.64
CA ASN A 62 2.18 -3.83 0.42
C ASN A 62 1.17 -2.72 0.66
N ILE A 63 1.65 -1.60 1.18
CA ILE A 63 0.90 -0.38 1.36
C ILE A 63 1.58 0.78 0.63
N GLY A 64 0.80 1.78 0.26
CA GLY A 64 1.34 2.98 -0.37
C GLY A 64 0.59 4.26 -0.03
N ILE A 65 1.34 5.36 0.05
CA ILE A 65 0.81 6.72 0.08
C ILE A 65 1.00 7.34 -1.30
N PHE A 66 -0.10 7.51 -2.01
CA PHE A 66 -0.14 8.13 -3.32
C PHE A 66 -0.22 9.65 -3.19
N SER A 67 0.60 10.37 -3.96
CA SER A 67 0.46 11.81 -4.18
C SER A 67 0.38 12.06 -5.69
N PRO A 68 -0.66 12.76 -6.17
CA PRO A 68 -0.74 13.22 -7.56
C PRO A 68 0.47 14.07 -7.96
N GLU A 69 0.98 14.93 -7.08
CA GLU A 69 2.11 15.82 -7.33
C GLU A 69 3.42 15.03 -7.51
N TYR A 70 3.69 14.07 -6.62
CA TYR A 70 4.80 13.14 -6.80
C TYR A 70 4.67 12.37 -8.11
N TRP A 71 3.46 11.87 -8.40
CA TRP A 71 3.20 11.11 -9.60
C TRP A 71 3.44 11.96 -10.86
N LEU A 72 2.98 13.21 -10.90
CA LEU A 72 3.28 14.13 -11.99
C LEU A 72 4.79 14.33 -12.13
N ALA A 73 5.51 14.64 -11.06
CA ALA A 73 6.95 14.86 -11.13
C ALA A 73 7.75 13.62 -11.60
N CYS A 74 7.22 12.41 -11.37
CA CYS A 74 7.85 11.15 -11.76
C CYS A 74 7.37 10.54 -13.07
N PHE A 75 6.16 10.84 -13.53
CA PHE A 75 5.52 10.15 -14.66
C PHE A 75 4.92 11.09 -15.72
N ASN A 76 4.98 12.41 -15.54
CA ASN A 76 4.47 13.40 -16.50
C ASN A 76 5.17 13.31 -17.88
N PHE A 77 6.40 12.81 -17.96
CA PHE A 77 7.09 12.59 -19.24
C PHE A 77 6.41 11.54 -20.15
N LEU A 78 5.41 10.81 -19.65
CA LEU A 78 4.69 9.80 -20.41
C LEU A 78 3.41 10.32 -21.09
N ASN A 79 3.11 11.64 -21.04
CA ASN A 79 1.82 12.21 -21.47
C ASN A 79 0.61 11.46 -20.87
N LYS A 80 0.76 10.98 -19.64
CA LYS A 80 -0.27 10.23 -18.93
C LYS A 80 -1.05 11.16 -18.00
N GLU A 81 -2.34 10.93 -17.92
CA GLU A 81 -3.19 11.53 -16.89
C GLU A 81 -2.96 10.84 -15.55
N ILE A 82 -3.15 11.59 -14.46
CA ILE A 82 -3.10 11.04 -13.10
C ILE A 82 -4.09 9.86 -13.01
N PRO A 83 -3.67 8.68 -12.55
CA PRO A 83 -4.52 7.51 -12.50
C PRO A 83 -5.68 7.71 -11.54
N THR A 84 -6.89 7.38 -11.99
CA THR A 84 -8.10 7.38 -11.14
C THR A 84 -8.13 6.24 -10.12
N PHE A 85 -7.29 5.21 -10.33
CA PHE A 85 -7.03 4.11 -9.41
C PHE A 85 -5.53 3.79 -9.46
N PRO A 86 -4.70 4.53 -8.70
CA PRO A 86 -3.27 4.25 -8.63
C PRO A 86 -3.02 2.87 -8.01
N THR A 87 -1.80 2.36 -8.22
CA THR A 87 -1.28 1.14 -7.61
C THR A 87 -0.05 1.44 -6.76
N GLU A 88 0.29 0.53 -5.86
CA GLU A 88 1.39 0.71 -4.91
C GLU A 88 2.73 1.10 -5.56
N PRO A 89 3.14 0.56 -6.74
CA PRO A 89 4.36 0.99 -7.41
C PRO A 89 4.41 2.45 -7.84
N GLU A 90 3.26 3.12 -7.90
CA GLU A 90 3.11 4.51 -8.31
C GLU A 90 3.10 5.48 -7.11
N CYS A 91 3.26 4.97 -5.89
CA CYS A 91 3.21 5.75 -4.66
C CYS A 91 4.54 6.42 -4.29
N LEU A 92 4.44 7.52 -3.55
CA LEU A 92 5.58 8.24 -2.99
C LEU A 92 6.20 7.45 -1.85
N ILE A 93 5.36 7.03 -0.88
CA ILE A 93 5.77 6.12 0.18
C ILE A 93 5.24 4.73 -0.14
N ARG A 94 6.11 3.74 0.02
CA ARG A 94 5.86 2.32 -0.23
C ARG A 94 6.42 1.54 0.94
N LYS A 95 5.59 0.71 1.57
CA LYS A 95 5.99 -0.12 2.71
C LYS A 95 5.37 -1.50 2.59
N ARG A 96 6.11 -2.52 2.98
CA ARG A 96 5.53 -3.84 3.23
C ARG A 96 5.08 -3.95 4.67
N ILE A 97 4.08 -4.79 4.93
CA ILE A 97 3.53 -5.00 6.28
C ILE A 97 4.57 -5.36 7.34
N GLY A 98 5.66 -6.06 6.97
CA GLY A 98 6.78 -6.30 7.89
C GLY A 98 7.40 -5.01 8.40
N GLU A 99 7.64 -4.03 7.52
CA GLU A 99 8.23 -2.73 7.90
C GLU A 99 7.32 -1.92 8.83
N ILE A 100 6.00 -1.99 8.66
CA ILE A 100 5.05 -1.26 9.53
C ILE A 100 4.95 -1.93 10.92
N LYS A 101 5.23 -3.23 10.99
CA LYS A 101 5.21 -4.02 12.22
C LYS A 101 6.56 -4.03 12.93
N ASP A 102 7.58 -3.35 12.40
CA ASP A 102 8.98 -3.46 12.83
C ASP A 102 9.48 -4.92 12.86
N LEU A 103 9.08 -5.70 11.86
CA LEU A 103 9.46 -7.10 11.67
C LEU A 103 10.27 -7.29 10.38
N PRO A 104 11.03 -8.39 10.25
CA PRO A 104 11.54 -8.85 8.96
C PRO A 104 10.42 -9.04 7.93
N ASP A 105 10.78 -9.24 6.67
CA ASP A 105 9.83 -9.44 5.57
C ASP A 105 8.80 -10.54 5.88
N VAL A 106 7.52 -10.17 5.95
CA VAL A 106 6.42 -11.07 6.35
C VAL A 106 5.69 -11.58 5.12
N TRP A 107 5.60 -12.91 5.02
CA TRP A 107 4.83 -13.64 4.02
C TRP A 107 3.85 -14.59 4.69
N TYR A 108 2.66 -14.68 4.12
CA TYR A 108 1.60 -15.59 4.53
C TYR A 108 1.43 -16.68 3.50
N ASN A 109 1.05 -17.87 3.95
CA ASN A 109 0.84 -19.04 3.10
C ASN A 109 -0.58 -19.59 3.27
N ILE A 110 -1.23 -19.91 2.14
CA ILE A 110 -2.49 -20.66 2.11
C ILE A 110 -2.28 -21.92 1.29
N ASN A 111 -2.56 -23.06 1.91
CA ASN A 111 -2.59 -24.37 1.27
C ASN A 111 -3.81 -25.18 1.74
N GLY A 112 -3.86 -26.46 1.36
CA GLY A 112 -4.96 -27.36 1.69
C GLY A 112 -5.23 -27.51 3.20
N LEU A 113 -4.21 -27.38 4.03
CA LEU A 113 -4.27 -27.55 5.49
C LEU A 113 -4.45 -26.25 6.27
N THR A 114 -4.23 -25.08 5.64
CA THR A 114 -4.35 -23.78 6.32
C THR A 114 -5.76 -23.56 6.86
N ASP A 115 -5.86 -23.20 8.14
CA ASP A 115 -7.07 -22.62 8.70
C ASP A 115 -7.21 -21.18 8.20
N VAL A 116 -8.14 -20.98 7.26
CA VAL A 116 -8.34 -19.67 6.64
C VAL A 116 -9.03 -18.68 7.59
N ASP A 117 -9.78 -19.18 8.58
CA ASP A 117 -10.53 -18.32 9.50
C ASP A 117 -9.60 -17.68 10.53
N GLU A 118 -8.60 -18.42 11.01
CA GLU A 118 -7.51 -17.84 11.81
C GLU A 118 -6.74 -16.76 11.02
N LEU A 119 -6.41 -17.04 9.76
CA LEU A 119 -5.72 -16.07 8.92
C LEU A 119 -6.59 -14.82 8.64
N ILE A 120 -7.91 -14.97 8.51
CA ILE A 120 -8.84 -13.84 8.40
C ILE A 120 -8.79 -12.96 9.65
N VAL A 121 -8.77 -13.55 10.85
CA VAL A 121 -8.63 -12.80 12.10
C VAL A 121 -7.30 -12.04 12.13
N GLU A 122 -6.21 -12.69 11.73
CA GLU A 122 -4.90 -12.03 11.64
C GLU A 122 -4.90 -10.87 10.62
N MET A 123 -5.54 -11.02 9.46
CA MET A 123 -5.60 -9.93 8.47
C MET A 123 -6.40 -8.74 8.97
N LYS A 124 -7.49 -8.98 9.70
CA LYS A 124 -8.27 -7.91 10.35
C LYS A 124 -7.43 -7.17 11.39
N TYR A 125 -6.69 -7.90 12.22
CA TYR A 125 -5.76 -7.33 13.19
C TYR A 125 -4.65 -6.52 12.51
N ASN A 126 -4.03 -7.04 11.44
CA ASN A 126 -3.04 -6.29 10.67
C ASN A 126 -3.62 -4.98 10.11
N ILE A 127 -4.88 -4.97 9.67
CA ILE A 127 -5.56 -3.76 9.20
C ILE A 127 -5.79 -2.78 10.35
N SER A 128 -6.40 -3.22 11.46
CA SER A 128 -6.80 -2.33 12.56
C SER A 128 -5.63 -1.75 13.33
N ASP A 129 -4.60 -2.55 13.60
CA ASP A 129 -3.56 -2.20 14.57
C ASP A 129 -2.28 -1.66 13.93
N PHE A 130 -2.10 -1.85 12.61
CA PHE A 130 -0.90 -1.40 11.90
C PHE A 130 -1.22 -0.55 10.68
N ILE A 131 -2.02 -1.06 9.74
CA ILE A 131 -2.22 -0.38 8.45
C ILE A 131 -3.04 0.91 8.62
N LEU A 132 -4.18 0.87 9.33
CA LEU A 132 -5.01 2.06 9.53
C LEU A 132 -4.29 3.13 10.37
N PRO A 133 -3.60 2.81 11.49
CA PRO A 133 -2.80 3.80 12.22
C PRO A 133 -1.70 4.44 11.37
N PHE A 134 -1.03 3.66 10.52
CA PHE A 134 -0.02 4.20 9.59
C PHE A 134 -0.64 5.20 8.61
N PHE A 135 -1.80 4.86 8.05
CA PHE A 135 -2.54 5.76 7.16
C PHE A 135 -3.05 7.01 7.84
N GLU A 136 -3.53 6.92 9.08
CA GLU A 136 -4.01 8.07 9.83
C GLU A 136 -2.87 9.06 10.13
N LYS A 137 -1.66 8.55 10.43
CA LYS A 137 -0.46 9.40 10.57
C LYS A 137 -0.18 10.18 9.27
N LEU A 138 -0.51 9.62 8.11
CA LEU A 138 -0.16 10.14 6.78
C LEU A 138 -1.41 10.46 5.94
N ASN A 139 -2.42 11.07 6.54
CA ASN A 139 -3.71 11.38 5.91
C ASN A 139 -3.79 12.80 5.30
N THR A 140 -2.77 13.64 5.51
CA THR A 140 -2.67 14.98 4.92
C THR A 140 -1.32 15.21 4.24
N VAL A 141 -1.27 16.19 3.33
CA VAL A 141 -0.03 16.62 2.68
C VAL A 141 0.98 17.15 3.70
N GLU A 142 0.54 17.87 4.73
CA GLU A 142 1.43 18.40 5.78
C GLU A 142 2.09 17.28 6.58
N ASN A 143 1.30 16.30 7.04
CA ASN A 143 1.86 15.15 7.75
C ASN A 143 2.83 14.34 6.88
N LEU A 144 2.52 14.21 5.58
CA LEU A 144 3.39 13.56 4.61
C LEU A 144 4.72 14.32 4.44
N ILE A 145 4.69 15.65 4.35
CA ILE A 145 5.91 16.48 4.31
C ILE A 145 6.73 16.28 5.59
N ASN A 146 6.10 16.38 6.75
CA ASN A 146 6.79 16.23 8.04
C ASN A 146 7.43 14.84 8.18
N GLU A 147 6.74 13.78 7.75
CA GLU A 147 7.30 12.43 7.76
C GLU A 147 8.54 12.32 6.87
N LEU A 148 8.47 12.85 5.65
CA LEU A 148 9.59 12.84 4.70
C LEU A 148 10.78 13.68 5.20
N GLU A 149 10.55 14.71 6.01
CA GLU A 149 11.62 15.52 6.60
C GLU A 149 12.40 14.80 7.70
N ILE A 150 11.75 13.90 8.44
CA ILE A 150 12.32 13.22 9.61
C ILE A 150 12.91 11.85 9.24
N SER A 151 12.49 11.24 8.13
CA SER A 151 13.00 9.95 7.67
C SER A 151 14.47 10.03 7.22
N GLU A 152 15.33 9.16 7.78
CA GLU A 152 16.65 8.90 7.20
C GLU A 152 16.45 8.07 5.91
N GLU A 153 16.60 8.71 4.75
CA GLU A 153 16.18 8.12 3.47
C GLU A 153 17.34 7.59 2.61
N SER A 154 17.02 6.57 1.81
CA SER A 154 17.88 6.11 0.72
C SER A 154 17.83 7.08 -0.46
N LEU A 155 18.87 7.09 -1.32
CA LEU A 155 18.95 8.02 -2.47
C LEU A 155 17.71 8.02 -3.39
N LEU A 156 17.03 6.88 -3.56
CA LEU A 156 15.81 6.83 -4.38
C LEU A 156 14.67 7.62 -3.73
N HIS A 157 14.57 7.54 -2.40
CA HIS A 157 13.58 8.26 -1.61
C HIS A 157 13.90 9.77 -1.56
N THR A 158 15.17 10.15 -1.38
CA THR A 158 15.70 11.51 -1.53
C THR A 158 15.23 12.17 -2.84
N VAL A 159 15.42 11.50 -3.99
CA VAL A 159 14.98 12.03 -5.29
C VAL A 159 13.45 12.14 -5.38
N ALA A 160 12.72 11.17 -4.84
CA ALA A 160 11.26 11.20 -4.81
C ALA A 160 10.72 12.37 -3.98
N LYS A 161 11.31 12.60 -2.80
CA LYS A 161 11.04 13.70 -1.89
C LYS A 161 11.34 15.06 -2.53
N MET A 162 12.53 15.24 -3.12
CA MET A 162 12.89 16.48 -3.82
C MET A 162 11.89 16.83 -4.92
N LYS A 163 11.50 15.84 -5.73
CA LYS A 163 10.50 16.00 -6.80
C LYS A 163 9.14 16.43 -6.24
N PHE A 164 8.69 15.80 -5.17
CA PHE A 164 7.45 16.16 -4.50
C PHE A 164 7.48 17.59 -3.95
N PHE A 165 8.55 17.99 -3.24
CA PHE A 165 8.70 19.35 -2.70
C PHE A 165 8.80 20.41 -3.79
N ALA A 166 9.50 20.11 -4.89
CA ALA A 166 9.60 21.00 -6.04
C ALA A 166 8.22 21.26 -6.67
N GLU A 167 7.41 20.22 -6.83
CA GLU A 167 6.05 20.34 -7.40
C GLU A 167 5.12 21.13 -6.48
N LEU A 168 5.26 20.98 -5.16
CA LEU A 168 4.55 21.80 -4.17
C LEU A 168 5.04 23.26 -4.11
N LYS A 169 6.05 23.64 -4.92
CA LYS A 169 6.70 24.97 -4.93
C LYS A 169 7.33 25.34 -3.60
N ILE A 170 7.75 24.36 -2.81
CA ILE A 170 8.44 24.58 -1.54
C ILE A 170 9.96 24.56 -1.80
N VAL A 171 10.42 25.58 -2.52
CA VAL A 171 11.75 25.60 -3.19
C VAL A 171 12.93 25.57 -2.23
N ASP A 172 12.80 26.18 -1.05
CA ASP A 172 13.87 26.15 -0.04
C ASP A 172 14.08 24.74 0.52
N LYS A 173 13.01 23.91 0.52
CA LYS A 173 13.07 22.51 0.97
C LYS A 173 13.53 21.54 -0.11
N ALA A 174 13.41 21.89 -1.39
CA ALA A 174 13.86 21.07 -2.50
C ALA A 174 15.39 21.07 -2.71
N LYS A 175 16.10 22.02 -2.07
CA LYS A 175 17.55 22.23 -2.24
C LYS A 175 18.40 21.71 -1.07
N GLY A 176 17.76 21.20 -0.02
CA GLY A 176 18.41 20.89 1.26
C GLY A 176 18.59 19.40 1.52
N GLU A 177 19.24 18.66 0.62
CA GLU A 177 19.82 17.33 0.89
C GLU A 177 21.14 17.19 0.13
#